data_AF-A0A3R7UND4-F1
#
_entry.id   AF-A0A3R7UND4-F1
#
_cell.length_a   1.000
_cell.length_b   1.000
_cell.length_c   1.000
_cell.angle_alpha   90.00
_cell.angle_beta   90.00
_cell.angle_gamma   90.00
#
_symmetry.space_group_name_H-M   'P 1'
#
loop_
_entity.id
_entity.type
_entity.pdbx_description
1 polymer ?
#
loop_
_entity_poly.entity_id
_entity_poly.type
_entity_poly.pdbx_seq_one_letter_code
_entity_poly.pdbx_strand_id
1 'polypeptide(L)' 'MKYISGLIKLIASLVISTIIIYAINFIAGFAGADYSFTNGEIFMIWILMAILVNNCFNK' A
#
# COMPACT_ATOMS: atom_id res chain seq x y z
N MET A 1 -6.47 -12.85 -22.44
CA MET A 1 -6.71 -12.98 -20.97
C MET A 1 -5.50 -12.65 -20.07
N LYS A 2 -4.25 -12.55 -20.57
CA LYS A 2 -3.08 -12.19 -19.71
C LYS A 2 -3.12 -10.76 -19.15
N TYR A 3 -3.58 -9.79 -19.96
CA TYR A 3 -3.68 -8.38 -19.56
C TYR A 3 -4.74 -8.12 -18.48
N ILE A 4 -5.87 -8.84 -18.52
CA ILE A 4 -6.90 -8.75 -17.49
C ILE A 4 -6.36 -9.22 -16.15
N SER A 5 -5.58 -10.31 -16.13
CA SER A 5 -4.93 -10.80 -14.90
C SER A 5 -3.92 -9.80 -14.33
N GLY A 6 -3.11 -9.18 -15.20
CA GLY A 6 -2.17 -8.13 -14.78
C GLY A 6 -2.86 -6.90 -14.17
N LEU A 7 -3.96 -6.45 -14.78
CA LEU A 7 -4.74 -5.32 -14.29
C LEU A 7 -5.42 -5.64 -12.95
N ILE A 8 -5.95 -6.85 -12.78
CA ILE A 8 -6.51 -7.31 -11.50
C ILE A 8 -5.43 -7.33 -10.41
N LYS A 9 -4.21 -7.81 -10.69
CA LYS A 9 -3.10 -7.78 -9.73
C LYS A 9 -2.73 -6.36 -9.32
N LEU A 10 -2.73 -5.42 -10.27
CA LEU A 10 -2.47 -4.00 -10.02
C LEU A 10 -3.55 -3.36 -9.13
N ILE A 11 -4.82 -3.62 -9.41
CA ILE A 11 -5.92 -3.10 -8.57
C ILE A 11 -5.85 -3.73 -7.18
N ALA A 12 -5.60 -5.04 -7.10
CA ALA A 12 -5.45 -5.73 -5.83
C ALA A 12 -4.27 -5.18 -5.01
N SER A 13 -3.12 -4.90 -5.63
CA SER A 13 -1.97 -4.29 -4.92
C SER A 13 -2.28 -2.89 -4.41
N LEU A 14 -3.08 -2.12 -5.15
CA LEU A 14 -3.52 -0.77 -4.76
C LEU A 14 -4.46 -0.78 -3.54
N VAL A 15 -5.33 -1.79 -3.44
CA VAL A 15 -6.21 -1.99 -2.28
C VAL A 15 -5.43 -2.55 -1.09
N ILE A 16 -4.51 -3.48 -1.32
CA ILE A 16 -3.71 -4.08 -0.23
C ILE A 16 -2.77 -3.04 0.38
N SER A 17 -2.23 -2.12 -0.42
CA SER A 17 -1.34 -1.07 0.10
C SER A 17 -2.04 -0.09 1.05
N THR A 18 -3.33 0.22 0.87
CA THR A 18 -4.06 1.05 1.85
C THR A 18 -4.19 0.31 3.19
N ILE A 19 -4.53 -0.98 3.16
CA ILE A 19 -4.66 -1.82 4.37
C ILE A 19 -3.33 -1.85 5.12
N ILE A 20 -2.21 -2.02 4.42
CA ILE A 20 -0.87 -2.03 5.03
C ILE A 20 -0.56 -0.70 5.72
N ILE A 21 -0.84 0.44 5.09
CA ILE A 21 -0.53 1.77 5.68
C ILE A 21 -1.33 2.00 6.95
N TYR A 22 -2.63 1.69 6.97
CA TYR A 22 -3.44 1.82 8.17
C TYR A 22 -3.02 0.84 9.26
N ALA A 23 -2.65 -0.39 8.91
CA ALA A 23 -2.14 -1.36 9.87
C ALA A 23 -0.84 -0.87 10.52
N ILE A 24 0.09 -0.31 9.74
CA ILE A 24 1.33 0.27 10.26
C ILE A 24 1.04 1.44 11.18
N ASN A 25 0.18 2.38 10.79
CA ASN A 25 -0.19 3.52 11.64
C ASN A 25 -0.86 3.08 12.94
N PHE A 26 -1.69 2.03 12.88
CA PHE A 26 -2.31 1.46 14.07
C PHE A 26 -1.26 0.88 15.03
N ILE A 27 -0.34 0.04 14.53
CA ILE A 27 0.74 -0.54 15.32
C ILE A 27 1.69 0.53 15.86
N ALA A 28 1.98 1.56 15.06
CA ALA A 28 2.80 2.69 15.48
C ALA A 28 2.15 3.47 16.64
N GLY A 29 0.83 3.68 16.59
CA GLY A 29 0.08 4.26 17.70
C GLY A 29 0.22 3.46 19.00
N PHE A 30 0.22 2.12 18.93
CA PHE A 30 0.53 1.28 20.10
C PHE A 30 1.95 1.45 20.63
N ALA A 31 2.90 1.78 19.76
CA ALA A 31 4.28 2.07 20.13
C ALA A 31 4.50 3.53 20.59
N GLY A 32 3.43 4.35 20.64
CA GLY A 32 3.49 5.76 21.00
C GLY A 32 3.98 6.70 19.89
N ALA A 33 3.97 6.23 18.63
CA ALA A 33 4.36 7.01 17.46
C ALA A 33 3.13 7.38 16.61
N ASP A 34 2.77 8.68 16.62
CA ASP A 34 1.68 9.21 15.79
C ASP A 34 2.25 9.83 14.50
N TYR A 35 2.12 9.11 13.39
CA TYR A 35 2.56 9.61 12.08
C TYR A 35 1.49 10.49 11.44
N SER A 36 1.64 11.81 11.59
CA SER A 36 0.84 12.80 10.89
C SER A 36 1.47 13.14 9.54
N PHE A 37 1.06 12.41 8.49
CA PHE A 37 1.45 12.69 7.12
C PHE A 37 0.45 13.63 6.44
N THR A 38 0.95 14.52 5.58
CA THR A 38 0.11 15.32 4.68
C THR A 38 -0.49 14.43 3.57
N ASN A 39 -1.58 14.89 2.94
CA ASN A 39 -2.22 14.14 1.84
C ASN A 39 -1.23 13.79 0.70
N GLY A 40 -0.29 14.67 0.39
CA GLY A 40 0.72 14.43 -0.65
C GLY A 40 1.74 13.36 -0.27
N GLU A 41 2.17 13.32 1.00
CA GLU A 41 3.10 12.30 1.51
C GLU A 41 2.42 10.92 1.57
N ILE A 42 1.17 10.86 2.04
CA ILE A 42 0.37 9.62 2.07
C ILE A 42 0.20 9.08 0.64
N PHE A 43 -0.07 9.95 -0.33
CA PHE A 43 -0.20 9.55 -1.73
C PHE A 43 1.09 8.91 -2.27
N MET A 44 2.25 9.53 -2.02
CA MET A 44 3.54 8.96 -2.43
C MET A 44 3.81 7.60 -1.77
N ILE A 45 3.63 7.50 -0.45
CA ILE A 45 3.82 6.25 0.30
C ILE A 45 2.87 5.16 -0.21
N TRP A 46 1.62 5.49 -0.48
CA TRP A 46 0.60 4.57 -0.98
C TRP A 46 0.94 3.98 -2.35
N ILE A 47 1.39 4.80 -3.28
CA ILE A 47 1.82 4.34 -4.61
C ILE A 47 3.09 3.49 -4.52
N LEU A 48 4.09 3.92 -3.75
CA LEU A 48 5.33 3.15 -3.55
C LEU A 48 5.03 1.78 -2.92
N MET A 49 4.13 1.75 -1.93
CA MET A 49 3.71 0.51 -1.29
C MET A 49 2.95 -0.40 -2.27
N ALA A 50 2.09 0.15 -3.12
CA ALA A 50 1.39 -0.63 -4.16
C ALA A 50 2.36 -1.25 -5.18
N ILE A 51 3.43 -0.55 -5.55
CA ILE A 51 4.49 -1.07 -6.43
C ILE A 51 5.22 -2.23 -5.74
N LEU A 52 5.59 -2.05 -4.46
CA LEU A 52 6.27 -3.09 -3.67
C LEU A 52 5.42 -4.36 -3.53
N VAL A 53 4.14 -4.20 -3.20
CA VAL A 53 3.16 -5.30 -3.11
C VAL A 53 2.99 -6.00 -4.47
N ASN A 54 2.87 -5.24 -5.55
CA ASN A 54 2.77 -5.83 -6.88
C ASN A 54 4.05 -6.61 -7.26
N ASN A 55 5.23 -6.12 -6.88
CA ASN A 55 6.48 -6.83 -7.09
C ASN A 55 6.51 -8.17 -6.33
N CYS A 56 6.00 -8.20 -5.09
CA CYS A 56 5.84 -9.45 -4.34
C CYS A 56 4.90 -10.46 -5.01
N PHE A 57 3.86 -10.00 -5.71
CA PHE A 57 2.91 -10.86 -6.44
C PHE A 57 3.36 -11.34 -7.83
N ASN A 58 4.47 -10.80 -8.34
CA ASN A 58 5.06 -11.19 -9.62
C ASN A 58 6.29 -12.09 -9.44
N LYS A 59 6.45 -12.68 -8.25
CA LYS A 59 7.43 -13.74 -7.99
C LYS A 59 7.15 -15.00 -8.82
#